data_AF-A0A254S7H6-F1
#
_entry.id   AF-A0A254S7H6-F1
#
_cell.length_a   1.000
_cell.length_b   1.000
_cell.length_c   1.000
_cell.angle_alpha   90.00
_cell.angle_beta   90.00
_cell.angle_gamma   90.00
#
_symmetry.space_group_name_H-M   'P 1'
#
loop_
_entity.id
_entity.type
_entity.pdbx_description
1 polymer ?
#
loop_
_entity_poly.entity_id
_entity_poly.type
_entity_poly.pdbx_seq_one_letter_code
_entity_poly.pdbx_strand_id
1 'polypeptide(L)'
;MKKILVIAGFVSMIALLVGCAKTMQLNDPALYDQYLTRSYNQPRDVCYNAVVVTFRDRGVELTKADPEEGKIVTEKHLIAIYAGYGVVGSISHRYYIDVKGDENNCTIKVTKYKAWKGGNEVPDVKVDDVYSYYWAPLFGGFESNFDSEDETSSVRTSSDIDLVVKQRTPDLKKIYDQYRKKNKKLQGRIKLKFTITPNGDVSEISVVESNTGDSGFDEIIKMAVSTWTFGKVTKGNTTVTIPFTFSE
;
A
#
# COMPACT_ATOMS: atom_id res chain seq x y z
N MET A 1 -10.32 -36.64 77.42
CA MET A 1 -9.93 -36.99 76.03
C MET A 1 -10.15 -35.76 75.15
N LYS A 2 -9.07 -35.03 74.83
CA LYS A 2 -9.07 -33.86 73.94
C LYS A 2 -8.55 -34.31 72.57
N LYS A 3 -9.34 -34.17 71.50
CA LYS A 3 -8.88 -34.42 70.13
C LYS A 3 -8.17 -33.16 69.61
N ILE A 4 -6.93 -33.36 69.18
CA ILE A 4 -6.02 -32.36 68.64
C ILE A 4 -6.43 -32.06 67.19
N LEU A 5 -6.59 -30.78 66.88
CA LEU A 5 -6.80 -30.25 65.54
C LEU A 5 -5.42 -30.08 64.88
N VAL A 6 -5.14 -30.84 63.83
CA VAL A 6 -3.91 -30.67 63.02
C VAL A 6 -4.23 -29.71 61.88
N ILE A 7 -3.64 -28.52 61.93
CA ILE A 7 -3.68 -27.51 60.88
C ILE A 7 -2.69 -27.92 59.79
N ALA A 8 -3.19 -28.28 58.60
CA ALA A 8 -2.36 -28.51 57.43
C ALA A 8 -1.81 -27.16 56.93
N GLY A 9 -0.49 -27.00 57.01
CA GLY A 9 0.23 -25.82 56.59
C GLY A 9 0.10 -25.57 55.08
N PHE A 10 -0.29 -24.34 54.75
CA PHE A 10 -0.32 -23.81 53.40
C PHE A 10 1.14 -23.64 52.92
N VAL A 11 1.62 -24.56 52.09
CA VAL A 11 2.89 -24.37 51.37
C VAL A 11 2.63 -23.28 50.33
N SER A 12 3.08 -22.05 50.65
CA SER A 12 3.12 -20.94 49.71
C SER A 12 4.10 -21.31 48.59
N MET A 13 3.54 -21.80 47.48
CA MET A 13 4.26 -22.01 46.25
C MET A 13 4.56 -20.63 45.67
N ILE A 14 5.78 -20.15 45.90
CA ILE A 14 6.33 -18.97 45.24
C ILE A 14 6.30 -19.28 43.74
N ALA A 15 5.32 -18.70 43.04
CA ALA A 15 5.28 -18.72 41.58
C ALA A 15 6.49 -17.92 41.10
N LEU A 16 7.49 -18.62 40.57
CA LEU A 16 8.54 -18.02 39.78
C LEU A 16 7.86 -17.30 38.61
N LEU A 17 7.83 -15.98 38.64
CA LEU A 17 7.44 -15.13 37.52
C LEU A 17 8.51 -15.26 36.42
N VAL A 18 8.46 -16.39 35.70
CA VAL A 18 9.03 -16.48 34.36
C VAL A 18 8.09 -15.67 33.49
N GLY A 19 8.56 -14.56 32.92
CA GLY A 19 7.77 -13.75 31.99
C GLY A 19 7.32 -14.63 30.82
N CYS A 20 6.07 -15.10 30.86
CA CYS A 20 5.48 -15.87 29.78
C CYS A 20 5.30 -14.94 28.58
N ALA A 21 6.12 -15.11 27.54
CA ALA A 21 5.90 -14.47 26.25
C ALA A 21 4.46 -14.78 25.79
N LYS A 22 3.65 -13.74 25.58
CA LYS A 22 2.23 -13.92 25.25
C LYS A 22 2.09 -14.33 23.78
N THR A 23 1.60 -15.53 23.52
CA THR A 23 1.26 -15.99 22.17
C THR A 23 -0.18 -15.63 21.84
N MET A 24 -0.43 -15.10 20.64
CA MET A 24 -1.77 -14.79 20.15
C MET A 24 -2.01 -15.40 18.76
N GLN A 25 -3.23 -15.92 18.56
CA GLN A 25 -3.65 -16.44 17.25
C GLN A 25 -3.88 -15.28 16.29
N LEU A 26 -3.45 -15.43 15.03
CA LEU A 26 -3.59 -14.39 14.00
C LEU A 26 -5.04 -14.18 13.54
N ASN A 27 -5.95 -15.07 13.90
CA ASN A 27 -7.40 -14.90 13.68
C ASN A 27 -8.12 -14.32 14.90
N ASP A 28 -7.42 -14.04 16.01
CA ASP A 28 -8.02 -13.45 17.21
C ASP A 28 -8.30 -11.95 16.98
N PRO A 29 -9.57 -11.49 17.05
CA PRO A 29 -9.91 -10.09 16.91
C PRO A 29 -9.17 -9.16 17.90
N ALA A 30 -8.89 -9.65 19.12
CA ALA A 30 -8.20 -8.87 20.14
C ALA A 30 -6.78 -8.49 19.71
N LEU A 31 -6.13 -9.28 18.86
CA LEU A 31 -4.83 -8.95 18.28
C LEU A 31 -4.90 -7.63 17.50
N TYR A 32 -5.94 -7.52 16.66
CA TYR A 32 -6.10 -6.41 15.75
C TYR A 32 -6.51 -5.13 16.48
N ASP A 33 -7.45 -5.25 17.41
CA ASP A 33 -7.95 -4.09 18.15
C ASP A 33 -6.90 -3.53 19.11
N GLN A 34 -6.07 -4.39 19.73
CA GLN A 34 -5.05 -3.95 20.70
C GLN A 34 -3.76 -3.47 20.03
N TYR A 35 -3.23 -4.22 19.06
CA TYR A 35 -1.86 -4.02 18.55
C TYR A 35 -1.80 -3.45 17.13
N LEU A 36 -2.86 -3.62 16.34
CA LEU A 36 -2.85 -3.29 14.92
C LEU A 36 -3.94 -2.30 14.49
N THR A 37 -4.45 -1.54 15.46
CA THR A 37 -5.38 -0.44 15.22
C THR A 37 -4.88 0.78 16.00
N ARG A 38 -4.81 1.92 15.31
CA ARG A 38 -4.46 3.22 15.90
C ARG A 38 -5.31 4.32 15.27
N SER A 39 -5.72 5.27 16.08
CA SER A 39 -6.44 6.47 15.65
C SER A 39 -5.60 7.70 15.91
N TYR A 40 -5.68 8.67 15.02
CA TYR A 40 -4.86 9.88 15.04
C TYR A 40 -5.73 11.09 14.73
N ASN A 41 -5.35 12.24 15.29
CA ASN A 41 -5.94 13.54 14.98
C ASN A 41 -5.27 14.11 13.72
N GLN A 42 -5.39 13.37 12.63
CA GLN A 42 -4.85 13.70 11.32
C GLN A 42 -5.93 13.45 10.26
N PRO A 43 -5.97 14.24 9.17
CA PRO A 43 -6.87 13.98 8.05
C PRO A 43 -6.67 12.56 7.49
N ARG A 44 -7.75 11.96 6.99
CA ARG A 44 -7.73 10.58 6.45
C ARG A 44 -6.70 10.40 5.33
N ASP A 45 -6.58 11.36 4.42
CA ASP A 45 -5.66 11.32 3.29
C ASP A 45 -4.19 11.41 3.75
N VAL A 46 -3.90 12.21 4.78
CA VAL A 46 -2.58 12.26 5.43
C VAL A 46 -2.20 10.87 5.97
N CYS A 47 -3.10 10.22 6.70
CA CYS A 47 -2.83 8.88 7.23
C CYS A 47 -2.68 7.83 6.12
N TYR A 48 -3.48 7.92 5.06
CA TYR A 48 -3.37 7.01 3.93
C TYR A 48 -1.99 7.13 3.27
N ASN A 49 -1.56 8.36 2.98
CA ASN A 49 -0.26 8.63 2.39
C ASN A 49 0.88 8.21 3.29
N ALA A 50 0.78 8.45 4.60
CA ALA A 50 1.77 8.01 5.58
C ALA A 50 1.97 6.48 5.53
N VAL A 51 0.89 5.70 5.40
CA VAL A 51 1.00 4.23 5.25
C VAL A 51 1.71 3.86 3.95
N VAL A 52 1.32 4.46 2.82
CA VAL A 52 1.92 4.17 1.50
C VAL A 52 3.43 4.50 1.50
N VAL A 53 3.80 5.68 1.97
CA VAL A 53 5.19 6.14 2.08
C VAL A 53 6.00 5.21 2.98
N THR A 54 5.45 4.85 4.14
CA THR A 54 6.12 3.97 5.12
C THR A 54 6.49 2.62 4.53
N PHE A 55 5.63 2.02 3.69
CA PHE A 55 5.94 0.76 3.01
C PHE A 55 6.92 0.95 1.85
N ARG A 56 6.76 2.02 1.05
CA ARG A 56 7.71 2.37 -0.02
C ARG A 56 9.13 2.54 0.52
N ASP A 57 9.29 3.28 1.61
CA ASP A 57 10.58 3.57 2.22
C ASP A 57 11.23 2.32 2.84
N ARG A 58 10.40 1.31 3.16
CA ARG A 58 10.84 -0.03 3.56
C ARG A 58 11.10 -0.97 2.38
N GLY A 59 10.95 -0.51 1.15
CA GLY A 59 11.11 -1.32 -0.06
C GLY A 59 10.05 -2.42 -0.20
N VAL A 60 8.83 -2.18 0.32
CA VAL A 60 7.71 -3.14 0.26
C VAL A 60 6.71 -2.68 -0.78
N GLU A 61 6.45 -3.49 -1.81
CA GLU A 61 5.47 -3.17 -2.83
C GLU A 61 4.02 -3.33 -2.33
N LEU A 62 3.10 -2.57 -2.92
CA LEU A 62 1.68 -2.63 -2.65
C LEU A 62 0.96 -3.39 -3.78
N THR A 63 0.36 -4.53 -3.46
CA THR A 63 -0.50 -5.28 -4.38
C THR A 63 -1.88 -4.65 -4.57
N LYS A 64 -2.31 -3.79 -3.64
CA LYS A 64 -3.46 -2.90 -3.78
C LYS A 64 -3.17 -1.60 -3.04
N ALA A 65 -3.46 -0.47 -3.67
CA ALA A 65 -3.50 0.86 -3.07
C ALA A 65 -4.72 1.60 -3.64
N ASP A 66 -5.77 1.71 -2.84
CA ASP A 66 -7.04 2.34 -3.20
C ASP A 66 -7.32 3.52 -2.26
N PRO A 67 -7.02 4.77 -2.66
CA PRO A 67 -7.18 5.96 -1.81
C PRO A 67 -8.65 6.33 -1.59
N GLU A 68 -9.54 5.97 -2.52
CA GLU A 68 -10.97 6.22 -2.38
C GLU A 68 -11.57 5.30 -1.30
N GLU A 69 -11.33 3.99 -1.39
CA GLU A 69 -11.79 3.05 -0.36
C GLU A 69 -10.93 3.07 0.91
N GLY A 70 -9.70 3.60 0.83
CA GLY A 70 -8.73 3.62 1.93
C GLY A 70 -8.13 2.24 2.19
N LYS A 71 -8.05 1.40 1.16
CA LYS A 71 -7.59 0.01 1.29
C LYS A 71 -6.19 -0.16 0.74
N ILE A 72 -5.32 -0.77 1.54
CA ILE A 72 -3.94 -1.06 1.18
C ILE A 72 -3.66 -2.54 1.44
N VAL A 73 -3.04 -3.21 0.48
CA VAL A 73 -2.59 -4.60 0.63
C VAL A 73 -1.14 -4.70 0.18
N THR A 74 -0.25 -5.07 1.09
CA THR A 74 1.17 -5.25 0.75
C THR A 74 1.38 -6.54 -0.03
N GLU A 75 2.50 -6.65 -0.72
CA GLU A 75 3.05 -7.93 -1.09
C GLU A 75 3.50 -8.74 0.15
N LYS A 76 3.83 -10.01 -0.08
CA LYS A 76 4.55 -10.81 0.92
C LYS A 76 6.02 -10.41 0.86
N HIS A 77 6.53 -9.79 1.92
CA HIS A 77 7.93 -9.34 2.00
C HIS A 77 8.62 -10.00 3.19
N LEU A 78 9.93 -10.25 3.06
CA LEU A 78 10.76 -10.86 4.09
C LEU A 78 11.35 -9.78 4.99
N ILE A 79 11.30 -9.98 6.30
CA ILE A 79 12.03 -9.15 7.25
C ILE A 79 12.93 -10.04 8.11
N ALA A 80 14.18 -9.60 8.30
CA ALA A 80 15.10 -10.22 9.24
C ALA A 80 14.73 -9.83 10.68
N ILE A 81 14.74 -10.80 11.59
CA ILE A 81 14.60 -10.58 13.03
C ILE A 81 16.01 -10.41 13.59
N TYR A 82 16.29 -9.27 14.20
CA TYR A 82 17.56 -9.01 14.87
C TYR A 82 17.36 -9.13 16.39
N ALA A 83 18.21 -9.93 17.05
CA ALA A 83 18.50 -9.75 18.46
C ALA A 83 19.80 -8.95 18.56
N GLY A 84 20.10 -8.28 19.70
CA GLY A 84 21.29 -7.42 19.87
C GLY A 84 22.66 -8.07 19.58
N TYR A 85 22.69 -9.35 19.21
CA TYR A 85 23.85 -10.15 18.80
C TYR A 85 23.76 -10.68 17.34
N GLY A 86 22.79 -10.25 16.53
CA GLY A 86 22.69 -10.59 15.10
C GLY A 86 21.29 -11.03 14.64
N VAL A 87 21.20 -11.46 13.37
CA VAL A 87 19.97 -12.00 12.79
C VAL A 87 19.64 -13.36 13.41
N VAL A 88 18.51 -13.44 14.11
CA VAL A 88 18.03 -14.67 14.77
C VAL A 88 16.96 -15.41 13.98
N GLY A 89 16.51 -14.84 12.87
CA GLY A 89 15.59 -15.49 11.95
C GLY A 89 15.05 -14.54 10.90
N SER A 90 14.12 -15.03 10.10
CA SER A 90 13.33 -14.20 9.20
C SER A 90 11.89 -14.65 9.20
N ILE A 91 10.99 -13.67 9.12
CA ILE A 91 9.55 -13.90 8.94
C ILE A 91 9.16 -13.12 7.70
N SER A 92 8.27 -13.71 6.89
CA SER A 92 7.61 -12.94 5.83
C SER A 92 6.26 -12.46 6.33
N HIS A 93 5.88 -11.25 5.93
CA HIS A 93 4.67 -10.59 6.41
C HIS A 93 3.82 -10.15 5.22
N ARG A 94 2.50 -10.13 5.41
CA ARG A 94 1.56 -9.48 4.50
C ARG A 94 0.45 -8.79 5.29
N TYR A 95 0.19 -7.53 4.95
CA TYR A 95 -0.79 -6.69 5.63
C TYR A 95 -1.95 -6.35 4.70
N TYR A 96 -3.15 -6.33 5.26
CA TYR A 96 -4.36 -5.78 4.67
C TYR A 96 -4.82 -4.68 5.61
N ILE A 97 -4.89 -3.46 5.12
CA ILE A 97 -5.02 -2.25 5.94
C ILE A 97 -6.19 -1.42 5.41
N ASP A 98 -7.04 -0.99 6.32
CA ASP A 98 -8.09 0.00 6.10
C ASP A 98 -7.68 1.31 6.78
N VAL A 99 -7.76 2.41 6.04
CA VAL A 99 -7.62 3.78 6.53
C VAL A 99 -8.96 4.48 6.39
N LYS A 100 -9.61 4.71 7.53
CA LYS A 100 -10.93 5.36 7.63
C LYS A 100 -10.78 6.68 8.38
N GLY A 101 -11.70 7.60 8.17
CA GLY A 101 -11.61 8.91 8.80
C GLY A 101 -12.32 10.00 8.00
N ASP A 102 -12.11 11.22 8.45
CA ASP A 102 -12.61 12.46 7.87
C ASP A 102 -11.46 13.47 7.71
N GLU A 103 -11.80 14.76 7.61
CA GLU A 103 -10.85 15.85 7.44
C GLU A 103 -10.02 16.15 8.70
N ASN A 104 -10.39 15.63 9.87
CA ASN A 104 -9.74 15.94 11.15
C ASN A 104 -9.15 14.71 11.83
N ASN A 105 -9.72 13.53 11.58
CA ASN A 105 -9.34 12.31 12.27
C ASN A 105 -9.24 11.13 11.32
N CYS A 106 -8.33 10.21 11.64
CA CYS A 106 -8.17 8.98 10.91
C CYS A 106 -8.01 7.79 11.86
N THR A 107 -8.28 6.59 11.35
CA THR A 107 -8.00 5.31 11.99
C THR A 107 -7.34 4.41 10.97
N ILE A 108 -6.14 3.94 11.29
CA ILE A 108 -5.40 2.93 10.54
C ILE A 108 -5.64 1.60 11.24
N LYS A 109 -6.31 0.66 10.55
CA LYS A 109 -6.60 -0.68 11.06
C LYS A 109 -6.04 -1.73 10.12
N VAL A 110 -5.19 -2.62 10.61
CA VAL A 110 -4.92 -3.87 9.91
C VAL A 110 -6.16 -4.74 10.07
N THR A 111 -6.80 -5.09 8.95
CA THR A 111 -7.99 -5.95 8.93
C THR A 111 -7.64 -7.42 8.77
N LYS A 112 -6.44 -7.71 8.26
CA LYS A 112 -5.90 -9.06 8.18
C LYS A 112 -4.38 -9.00 8.15
N TYR A 113 -3.76 -9.89 8.91
CA TYR A 113 -2.31 -10.06 8.95
C TYR A 113 -1.96 -11.52 8.71
N LYS A 114 -0.98 -11.76 7.83
CA LYS A 114 -0.44 -13.09 7.59
C LYS A 114 1.06 -13.07 7.80
N ALA A 115 1.56 -14.12 8.43
CA ALA A 115 2.99 -14.31 8.66
C ALA A 115 3.43 -15.70 8.18
N TRP A 116 4.66 -15.81 7.72
CA TRP A 116 5.27 -17.08 7.32
C TRP A 116 6.65 -17.22 7.95
N LYS A 117 6.95 -18.43 8.43
CA LYS A 117 8.31 -18.83 8.80
C LYS A 117 8.84 -19.77 7.73
N GLY A 118 9.75 -19.27 6.90
CA GLY A 118 10.12 -19.93 5.64
C GLY A 118 8.93 -20.01 4.69
N GLY A 119 8.56 -21.22 4.26
CA GLY A 119 7.43 -21.46 3.35
C GLY A 119 6.06 -21.56 4.02
N ASN A 120 6.02 -21.79 5.33
CA ASN A 120 4.79 -22.17 6.03
C ASN A 120 4.13 -20.97 6.71
N GLU A 121 2.83 -20.80 6.48
CA GLU A 121 2.02 -19.79 7.19
C GLU A 121 1.92 -20.19 8.65
N VAL A 122 2.17 -19.25 9.56
CA VAL A 122 2.06 -19.49 11.00
C VAL A 122 0.69 -19.03 11.50
N PRO A 123 0.00 -19.82 12.34
CA PRO A 123 -1.33 -19.46 12.83
C PRO A 123 -1.29 -18.48 14.00
N ASP A 124 -0.13 -18.34 14.65
CA ASP A 124 0.07 -17.52 15.84
C ASP A 124 1.43 -16.81 15.83
N VAL A 125 1.56 -15.81 16.70
CA VAL A 125 2.81 -15.09 16.94
C VAL A 125 3.02 -14.84 18.43
N LYS A 126 4.28 -14.72 18.83
CA LYS A 126 4.65 -14.12 20.12
C LYS A 126 4.42 -12.62 20.04
N VAL A 127 3.30 -12.15 20.60
CA VAL A 127 2.78 -10.80 20.36
C VAL A 127 3.75 -9.73 20.84
N ASP A 128 4.38 -9.95 22.00
CA ASP A 128 5.29 -8.96 22.60
C ASP A 128 6.54 -8.75 21.73
N ASP A 129 7.08 -9.85 21.19
CA ASP A 129 8.23 -9.81 20.28
C ASP A 129 7.86 -9.11 18.97
N VAL A 130 6.77 -9.54 18.32
CA VAL A 130 6.38 -8.98 17.03
C VAL A 130 5.96 -7.51 17.18
N TYR A 131 5.29 -7.16 18.26
CA TYR A 131 4.94 -5.78 18.54
C TYR A 131 6.18 -4.91 18.69
N SER A 132 7.11 -5.30 19.56
CA SER A 132 8.30 -4.49 19.88
C SER A 132 9.23 -4.32 18.69
N TYR A 133 9.46 -5.39 17.92
CA TYR A 133 10.43 -5.38 16.81
C TYR A 133 9.84 -4.96 15.47
N TYR A 134 8.52 -5.06 15.29
CA TYR A 134 7.89 -4.81 13.99
C TYR A 134 6.74 -3.82 14.06
N TRP A 135 5.68 -4.14 14.80
CA TRP A 135 4.46 -3.33 14.70
C TRP A 135 4.64 -1.94 15.30
N ALA A 136 5.29 -1.80 16.46
CA ALA A 136 5.59 -0.49 17.04
C ALA A 136 6.47 0.35 16.10
N PRO A 137 7.59 -0.15 15.56
CA PRO A 137 8.35 0.58 14.53
C PRO A 137 7.57 0.87 13.23
N LEU A 138 6.66 -0.01 12.82
CA LEU A 138 5.81 0.20 11.64
C LEU A 138 4.86 1.38 11.88
N PHE A 139 4.14 1.38 13.00
CA PHE A 139 3.23 2.46 13.37
C PHE A 139 3.98 3.76 13.67
N GLY A 140 5.14 3.71 14.32
CA GLY A 140 6.03 4.86 14.47
C GLY A 140 6.52 5.40 13.13
N GLY A 141 6.66 4.53 12.12
CA GLY A 141 6.90 4.94 10.73
C GLY A 141 5.75 5.72 10.13
N PHE A 142 4.49 5.29 10.35
CA PHE A 142 3.32 6.06 9.94
C PHE A 142 3.31 7.43 10.62
N GLU A 143 3.53 7.46 11.93
CA GLU A 143 3.55 8.69 12.74
C GLU A 143 4.65 9.67 12.28
N SER A 144 5.86 9.17 12.02
CA SER A 144 6.96 10.00 11.49
C SER A 144 6.68 10.60 10.12
N ASN A 145 5.72 10.03 9.38
CA ASN A 145 5.29 10.50 8.07
C ASN A 145 4.03 11.39 8.15
N PHE A 146 3.57 11.79 9.34
CA PHE A 146 2.53 12.83 9.51
C PHE A 146 3.12 14.24 9.45
N ASP A 147 4.30 14.43 10.04
CA ASP A 147 4.98 15.72 10.20
C ASP A 147 6.08 15.95 9.15
N SER A 148 6.20 15.08 8.14
CA SER A 148 6.97 15.47 6.97
C SER A 148 6.31 16.75 6.43
N GLU A 149 7.00 17.90 6.58
CA GLU A 149 6.58 19.24 6.12
C GLU A 149 6.45 19.32 4.59
N ASP A 150 6.08 18.23 3.92
CA ASP A 150 5.18 18.30 2.81
C ASP A 150 3.77 18.32 3.36
N GLU A 151 3.21 19.54 3.48
CA GLU A 151 1.78 19.72 3.23
C GLU A 151 1.42 18.81 2.06
N THR A 152 0.70 17.71 2.34
CA THR A 152 0.30 16.73 1.33
C THR A 152 1.44 16.28 0.38
N SER A 153 2.29 15.37 0.85
CA SER A 153 3.29 14.71 -0.02
C SER A 153 2.67 14.27 -1.36
N SER A 154 3.16 14.62 -2.55
CA SER A 154 3.99 15.75 -3.03
C SER A 154 4.49 15.27 -4.39
N VAL A 155 4.04 15.91 -5.48
CA VAL A 155 4.37 15.53 -6.87
C VAL A 155 3.82 14.15 -7.27
N ARG A 156 3.18 14.12 -8.43
CA ARG A 156 2.65 12.88 -9.03
C ARG A 156 3.79 11.89 -9.29
N THR A 157 3.64 10.65 -8.81
CA THR A 157 4.67 9.62 -9.00
C THR A 157 4.49 8.89 -10.33
N SER A 158 5.53 8.20 -10.80
CA SER A 158 5.43 7.34 -12.00
C SER A 158 4.38 6.24 -11.81
N SER A 159 4.27 5.67 -10.61
CA SER A 159 3.32 4.61 -10.30
C SER A 159 1.86 5.07 -10.40
N ASP A 160 1.56 6.30 -9.98
CA ASP A 160 0.22 6.89 -10.11
C ASP A 160 -0.16 7.08 -11.58
N ILE A 161 0.80 7.49 -12.41
CA ILE A 161 0.62 7.68 -13.85
C ILE A 161 0.40 6.34 -14.53
N ASP A 162 1.24 5.35 -14.22
CA ASP A 162 1.14 3.99 -14.77
C ASP A 162 -0.20 3.34 -14.45
N LEU A 163 -0.75 3.59 -13.25
CA LEU A 163 -2.05 3.08 -12.85
C LEU A 163 -3.16 3.60 -13.76
N VAL A 164 -3.24 4.92 -13.94
CA VAL A 164 -4.26 5.57 -14.79
C VAL A 164 -4.09 5.12 -16.25
N VAL A 165 -2.85 5.07 -16.73
CA VAL A 165 -2.54 4.62 -18.10
C VAL A 165 -3.03 3.20 -18.32
N LYS A 166 -2.73 2.27 -17.41
CA LYS A 166 -3.21 0.89 -17.49
C LYS A 166 -4.74 0.82 -17.46
N GLN A 167 -5.38 1.60 -16.58
CA GLN A 167 -6.83 1.62 -16.44
C GLN A 167 -7.56 2.14 -17.69
N ARG A 168 -6.98 3.14 -18.37
CA ARG A 168 -7.61 3.80 -19.53
C ARG A 168 -7.19 3.22 -20.89
N THR A 169 -6.08 2.48 -20.96
CA THR A 169 -5.61 1.83 -22.20
C THR A 169 -6.68 0.97 -22.91
N PRO A 170 -7.57 0.23 -22.22
CA PRO A 170 -8.67 -0.50 -22.87
C PRO A 170 -9.59 0.38 -23.72
N ASP A 171 -9.74 1.67 -23.42
CA ASP A 171 -10.54 2.58 -24.25
C ASP A 171 -9.85 2.92 -25.57
N LEU A 172 -8.52 3.03 -25.55
CA LEU A 172 -7.72 3.18 -26.79
C LEU A 172 -7.81 1.93 -27.67
N LYS A 173 -7.87 0.75 -27.05
CA LYS A 173 -8.07 -0.52 -27.78
C LYS A 173 -9.38 -0.52 -28.56
N LYS A 174 -10.46 0.04 -27.99
CA LYS A 174 -11.76 0.15 -28.69
C LYS A 174 -11.66 1.04 -29.93
N ILE A 175 -10.96 2.17 -29.83
CA ILE A 175 -10.70 3.08 -30.97
C ILE A 175 -9.91 2.34 -32.05
N TYR A 176 -8.84 1.65 -31.66
CA TYR A 176 -8.03 0.86 -32.59
C TYR A 176 -8.86 -0.20 -33.31
N ASP A 177 -9.72 -0.93 -32.61
CA ASP A 177 -10.58 -1.96 -33.20
C ASP A 177 -11.58 -1.37 -34.21
N GLN A 178 -12.05 -0.14 -34.01
CA GLN A 178 -12.91 0.55 -34.98
C GLN A 178 -12.14 0.92 -36.25
N TYR A 179 -10.91 1.42 -36.13
CA TYR A 179 -10.06 1.74 -37.26
C TYR A 179 -9.63 0.49 -38.03
N ARG A 180 -9.33 -0.61 -37.34
CA ARG A 180 -8.98 -1.89 -37.95
C ARG A 180 -10.06 -2.49 -38.83
N LYS A 181 -11.35 -2.22 -38.52
CA LYS A 181 -12.46 -2.65 -39.40
C LYS A 181 -12.35 -2.05 -40.81
N LYS A 182 -11.75 -0.85 -40.93
CA LYS A 182 -11.52 -0.15 -42.20
C LYS A 182 -10.13 -0.48 -42.79
N ASN A 183 -9.12 -0.57 -41.94
CA ASN A 183 -7.75 -0.92 -42.32
C ASN A 183 -7.22 -2.09 -41.49
N LYS A 184 -7.36 -3.31 -42.02
CA LYS A 184 -6.96 -4.53 -41.29
C LYS A 184 -5.45 -4.60 -40.97
N LYS A 185 -4.63 -3.87 -41.71
CA LYS A 185 -3.17 -3.81 -41.56
C LYS A 185 -2.70 -2.70 -40.60
N LEU A 186 -3.61 -1.89 -40.05
CA LEU A 186 -3.26 -0.87 -39.08
C LEU A 186 -2.62 -1.54 -37.85
N GLN A 187 -1.40 -1.14 -37.55
CA GLN A 187 -0.60 -1.53 -36.40
C GLN A 187 0.49 -0.47 -36.22
N GLY A 188 1.14 -0.45 -35.07
CA GLY A 188 2.28 0.42 -34.84
C GLY A 188 2.34 0.93 -33.40
N ARG A 189 3.07 2.01 -33.21
CA ARG A 189 3.32 2.65 -31.94
C ARG A 189 3.17 4.16 -32.10
N ILE A 190 2.55 4.76 -31.09
CA ILE A 190 2.44 6.21 -30.93
C ILE A 190 3.11 6.57 -29.60
N LYS A 191 4.08 7.47 -29.59
CA LYS A 191 4.61 8.09 -28.36
C LYS A 191 3.97 9.44 -28.17
N LEU A 192 3.26 9.61 -27.07
CA LEU A 192 2.63 10.86 -26.70
C LEU A 192 3.42 11.52 -25.58
N LYS A 193 3.74 12.80 -25.74
CA LYS A 193 4.24 13.65 -24.67
C LYS A 193 3.12 14.56 -24.20
N PHE A 194 2.85 14.57 -22.90
CA PHE A 194 1.83 15.43 -22.33
C PHE A 194 2.19 15.85 -20.91
N THR A 195 1.63 16.98 -20.49
CA THR A 195 1.77 17.54 -19.15
C THR A 195 0.51 17.26 -18.35
N ILE A 196 0.65 16.93 -17.07
CA ILE A 196 -0.47 16.68 -16.16
C ILE A 196 -0.45 17.78 -15.11
N THR A 197 -1.54 18.52 -15.01
CA THR A 197 -1.70 19.63 -14.05
C THR A 197 -1.89 19.12 -12.62
N PRO A 198 -1.80 19.98 -11.59
CA PRO A 198 -2.11 19.58 -10.21
C PRO A 198 -3.55 19.07 -10.04
N ASN A 199 -4.52 19.61 -10.79
CA ASN A 199 -5.90 19.13 -10.75
C ASN A 199 -6.09 17.73 -11.37
N GLY A 200 -5.09 17.25 -12.09
CA GLY A 200 -5.10 15.94 -12.75
C GLY A 200 -5.47 15.98 -14.22
N ASP A 201 -5.85 17.13 -14.74
CA ASP A 201 -6.15 17.29 -16.15
C ASP A 201 -4.88 17.24 -17.00
N VAL A 202 -4.98 16.66 -18.19
CA VAL A 202 -3.92 16.67 -19.20
C VAL A 202 -3.89 18.03 -19.90
N SER A 203 -2.72 18.66 -19.91
CA SER A 203 -2.38 19.87 -20.67
C SER A 203 -1.24 19.59 -21.65
N GLU A 204 -1.13 20.39 -22.72
CA GLU A 204 0.03 20.39 -23.64
C GLU A 204 0.39 19.01 -24.23
N ILE A 205 -0.59 18.32 -24.81
CA ILE A 205 -0.38 17.00 -25.43
C ILE A 205 0.13 17.10 -26.88
N SER A 206 1.09 16.26 -27.23
CA SER A 206 1.67 16.17 -28.58
C SER A 206 2.07 14.74 -28.93
N VAL A 207 2.05 14.41 -30.24
CA VAL A 207 2.66 13.20 -30.78
C VAL A 207 4.13 13.50 -31.01
N VAL A 208 5.03 12.80 -30.30
CA VAL A 208 6.48 12.97 -30.46
C VAL A 208 7.11 11.94 -31.39
N GLU A 209 6.44 10.79 -31.58
CA GLU A 209 6.83 9.75 -32.52
C GLU A 209 5.60 8.93 -32.91
N SER A 210 5.48 8.57 -34.19
CA SER A 210 4.48 7.60 -34.64
C SER A 210 5.00 6.81 -35.85
N ASN A 211 4.63 5.54 -35.91
CA ASN A 211 4.85 4.68 -37.08
C ASN A 211 3.59 3.90 -37.52
N THR A 212 2.41 4.38 -37.12
CA THR A 212 1.12 3.77 -37.50
C THR A 212 0.81 3.94 -39.00
N GLY A 213 1.38 4.97 -39.63
CA GLY A 213 1.10 5.35 -41.00
C GLY A 213 -0.30 5.97 -41.21
N ASP A 214 -1.02 6.27 -40.14
CA ASP A 214 -2.38 6.83 -40.17
C ASP A 214 -2.47 8.03 -39.20
N SER A 215 -2.28 9.24 -39.73
CA SER A 215 -2.32 10.47 -38.93
C SER A 215 -3.70 10.77 -38.34
N GLY A 216 -4.77 10.30 -38.98
CA GLY A 216 -6.13 10.44 -38.46
C GLY A 216 -6.36 9.55 -37.24
N PHE A 217 -5.81 8.34 -37.25
CA PHE A 217 -5.78 7.48 -36.07
C PHE A 217 -4.96 8.09 -34.93
N ASP A 218 -3.76 8.60 -35.24
CA ASP A 218 -2.87 9.20 -34.25
C ASP A 218 -3.54 10.39 -33.53
N GLU A 219 -4.24 11.25 -34.29
CA GLU A 219 -4.94 12.40 -33.74
C GLU A 219 -6.10 11.99 -32.82
N ILE A 220 -6.84 10.94 -33.16
CA ILE A 220 -7.94 10.45 -32.31
C ILE A 220 -7.39 9.84 -31.01
N ILE A 221 -6.28 9.11 -31.07
CA ILE A 221 -5.62 8.59 -29.86
C ILE A 221 -5.12 9.74 -28.99
N LYS A 222 -4.50 10.76 -29.58
CA LYS A 222 -4.08 11.98 -28.88
C LYS A 222 -5.27 12.66 -28.17
N MET A 223 -6.38 12.85 -28.87
CA MET A 223 -7.59 13.45 -28.29
C MET A 223 -8.17 12.58 -27.17
N ALA A 224 -8.19 11.26 -27.32
CA ALA A 224 -8.67 10.38 -26.26
C ALA A 224 -7.83 10.52 -24.98
N VAL A 225 -6.50 10.52 -25.09
CA VAL A 225 -5.59 10.71 -23.94
C VAL A 225 -5.74 12.10 -23.32
N SER A 226 -6.03 13.13 -24.11
CA SER A 226 -6.24 14.49 -23.59
C SER A 226 -7.44 14.60 -22.63
N THR A 227 -8.37 13.65 -22.68
CA THR A 227 -9.54 13.61 -21.78
C THR A 227 -9.31 12.85 -20.49
N TRP A 228 -8.12 12.28 -20.29
CA TRP A 228 -7.81 11.51 -19.09
C TRP A 228 -7.58 12.43 -17.89
N THR A 229 -8.00 11.95 -16.72
CA THR A 229 -7.82 12.64 -15.44
C THR A 229 -6.94 11.78 -14.53
N PHE A 230 -5.85 12.36 -14.05
CA PHE A 230 -4.83 11.75 -13.20
C PHE A 230 -4.89 12.39 -11.83
N GLY A 231 -5.73 11.86 -10.94
CA GLY A 231 -5.92 12.23 -9.52
C GLY A 231 -5.25 13.52 -9.01
N LYS A 232 -6.03 14.37 -8.35
CA LYS A 232 -5.53 15.66 -7.86
C LYS A 232 -4.29 15.49 -6.96
N VAL A 233 -3.26 16.28 -7.24
CA VAL A 233 -2.07 16.47 -6.40
C VAL A 233 -1.98 17.94 -6.00
N THR A 234 -1.16 18.24 -5.00
CA THR A 234 -1.14 19.55 -4.37
C THR A 234 -0.16 20.53 -4.99
N LYS A 235 0.89 20.05 -5.68
CA LYS A 235 1.82 20.89 -6.43
C LYS A 235 2.54 20.12 -7.55
N GLY A 236 2.95 20.87 -8.57
CA GLY A 236 3.81 20.40 -9.67
C GLY A 236 3.06 19.92 -10.91
N ASN A 237 3.40 20.52 -12.06
CA ASN A 237 3.09 19.93 -13.35
C ASN A 237 3.99 18.72 -13.59
N THR A 238 3.46 17.66 -14.19
CA THR A 238 4.23 16.45 -14.52
C THR A 238 4.18 16.20 -16.01
N THR A 239 5.30 16.35 -16.70
CA THR A 239 5.40 16.04 -18.12
C THR A 239 5.95 14.63 -18.32
N VAL A 240 5.20 13.80 -19.04
CA VAL A 240 5.57 12.40 -19.33
C VAL A 240 5.57 12.13 -20.83
N THR A 241 6.33 11.12 -21.24
CA THR A 241 6.32 10.58 -22.60
C THR A 241 5.97 9.10 -22.54
N ILE A 242 4.81 8.71 -23.06
CA ILE A 242 4.28 7.34 -22.94
C ILE A 242 4.11 6.70 -24.33
N PRO A 243 4.71 5.51 -24.56
CA PRO A 243 4.47 4.73 -25.76
C PRO A 243 3.18 3.91 -25.66
N PHE A 244 2.29 4.06 -26.63
CA PHE A 244 1.13 3.19 -26.83
C PHE A 244 1.40 2.31 -28.06
N THR A 245 1.40 0.99 -27.86
CA THR A 245 1.61 0.01 -28.94
C THR A 245 0.29 -0.64 -29.30
N PHE A 246 0.02 -0.72 -30.60
CA PHE A 246 -1.18 -1.30 -31.19
C PHE A 246 -0.75 -2.42 -32.13
N SER A 247 -1.09 -3.65 -31.77
CA SER A 247 -0.84 -4.85 -32.55
C SER A 247 -2.09 -5.73 -32.57
N GLU A 248 -2.08 -6.79 -33.39
CA GLU A 248 -3.08 -7.86 -33.31
C GLU A 248 -3.08 -8.57 -31.96
#